data_AF-A0A9D4H9Q0-F1
#
_entry.id   AF-A0A9D4H9Q0-F1
#
_cell.length_a   1.000
_cell.length_b   1.000
_cell.length_c   1.000
_cell.angle_alpha   90.00
_cell.angle_beta   90.00
_cell.angle_gamma   90.00
#
_symmetry.space_group_name_H-M   'P 1'
#
loop_
_entity.id
_entity.type
_entity.pdbx_description
1 polymer ?
#
loop_
_entity_poly.entity_id
_entity_poly.type
_entity_poly.pdbx_seq_one_letter_code
_entity_poly.pdbx_strand_id
1 'polypeptide(L)'
;MEIITWCVTCTVLAAGTVYIVRKRRQQFEPRQCGKDYPADTVILHQFPRGPRAPSMSGFCLKLETFLRMTNIPYKNELGYKTGPKDKSPWIEYNGATMGDSQMIMEYLSEKCQVDLDKHLSDHQKALGRAIRVLAEDHMY
;
A
#
# COMPACT_ATOMS: atom_id res chain seq x y z
N MET A 1 11.13 29.16 34.92
CA MET A 1 10.98 27.69 34.81
C MET A 1 10.16 27.28 33.60
N GLU A 2 9.15 28.05 33.17
CA GLU A 2 8.35 27.80 31.95
C GLU A 2 9.16 27.53 30.67
N ILE A 3 10.14 28.37 30.33
CA ILE A 3 10.88 28.29 29.05
C ILE A 3 11.64 26.95 28.89
N ILE A 4 12.17 26.41 29.99
CA ILE A 4 12.92 25.15 29.97
C ILE A 4 11.96 23.98 29.70
N THR A 5 10.77 24.03 30.29
CA THR A 5 9.73 22.99 30.09
C THR A 5 9.27 22.94 28.63
N TRP A 6 9.06 24.09 27.98
CA TRP A 6 8.68 24.16 26.56
C TRP A 6 9.78 23.69 25.60
N CYS A 7 11.06 23.93 25.91
CA CYS A 7 12.17 23.41 25.10
C CYS A 7 12.28 21.89 25.17
N VAL A 8 12.08 21.31 26.35
CA VAL A 8 12.16 19.85 26.55
C VAL A 8 10.97 19.14 25.88
N THR A 9 9.76 19.72 25.93
CA THR A 9 8.60 19.12 25.25
C THR A 9 8.71 19.18 23.72
N CYS A 10 9.15 20.30 23.16
CA CYS A 10 9.35 20.43 21.70
C CYS A 10 10.39 19.43 21.16
N THR A 11 11.49 19.21 21.88
CA THR A 11 12.56 18.28 21.45
C THR A 11 12.11 16.82 21.49
N VAL A 12 11.36 16.41 22.51
CA VAL A 12 10.79 15.05 22.60
C VAL A 12 9.77 14.79 21.49
N LEU A 13 8.89 15.75 21.19
CA LEU A 13 7.91 15.64 20.10
C LEU A 13 8.59 15.57 18.73
N ALA A 14 9.62 16.37 18.49
CA ALA A 14 10.39 16.34 17.26
C ALA A 14 11.15 15.00 17.09
N ALA A 15 11.78 14.49 18.15
CA ALA A 15 12.46 13.20 18.11
C ALA A 15 11.47 12.03 17.87
N GLY A 16 10.31 12.08 18.53
CA GLY A 16 9.24 11.09 18.35
C GLY A 16 8.69 11.07 16.93
N THR A 17 8.40 12.25 16.36
CA THR A 17 7.93 12.36 14.96
C THR A 17 8.99 11.89 13.96
N VAL A 18 10.26 12.29 14.12
CA VAL A 18 11.38 11.80 13.28
C VAL A 18 11.54 10.29 13.40
N TYR A 19 11.45 9.71 14.60
CA TYR A 19 11.53 8.27 14.80
C TYR A 19 10.38 7.54 14.11
N ILE A 20 9.14 8.03 14.24
CA ILE A 20 7.97 7.46 13.56
C ILE A 20 8.12 7.52 12.04
N VAL A 21 8.59 8.66 11.50
CA VAL A 21 8.84 8.82 10.06
C VAL A 21 9.95 7.88 9.58
N ARG A 22 11.07 7.77 10.32
CA ARG A 22 12.16 6.84 9.99
C ARG A 22 11.71 5.39 10.06
N LYS A 23 10.96 5.00 11.10
CA LYS A 23 10.45 3.63 11.26
C LYS A 23 9.43 3.27 10.18
N ARG A 24 8.56 4.21 9.79
CA ARG A 24 7.68 4.04 8.63
C ARG A 24 8.50 3.88 7.36
N ARG A 25 9.49 4.74 7.11
CA ARG A 25 10.39 4.66 5.94
C ARG A 25 11.14 3.33 5.89
N GLN A 26 11.61 2.82 7.04
CA GLN A 26 12.27 1.52 7.16
C GLN A 26 11.36 0.33 6.80
N GLN A 27 10.05 0.42 7.06
CA GLN A 27 9.10 -0.61 6.61
C GLN A 27 8.89 -0.62 5.09
N PHE A 28 9.28 0.45 4.41
CA PHE A 28 9.26 0.56 2.95
C PHE A 28 10.65 0.36 2.33
N GLU A 29 11.66 -0.07 3.11
CA GLU A 29 12.97 -0.35 2.55
C GLU A 29 12.84 -1.49 1.52
N PRO A 30 13.36 -1.29 0.31
CA PRO A 30 13.16 -2.21 -0.78
C PRO A 30 13.85 -3.54 -0.51
N ARG A 31 13.12 -4.65 -0.66
CA ARG A 31 13.75 -5.96 -0.86
C ARG A 31 14.03 -6.07 -2.36
N GLN A 32 15.30 -6.08 -2.72
CA GLN A 32 15.67 -6.37 -4.11
C GLN A 32 15.25 -7.80 -4.45
N CYS A 33 14.40 -7.94 -5.47
CA CYS A 33 14.08 -9.23 -6.06
C CYS A 33 15.02 -9.50 -7.22
N GLY A 34 15.47 -10.74 -7.35
CA GLY A 34 16.51 -11.16 -8.29
C GLY A 34 16.06 -11.26 -9.76
N LYS A 35 15.07 -10.48 -10.22
CA LYS A 35 14.58 -10.49 -11.61
C LYS A 35 14.51 -9.08 -12.17
N ASP A 36 14.97 -8.93 -13.42
CA ASP A 36 14.90 -7.66 -14.16
C ASP A 36 13.52 -7.51 -14.82
N TYR A 37 12.72 -6.57 -14.31
CA TYR A 37 11.46 -6.19 -14.92
C TYR A 37 11.58 -4.88 -15.71
N PRO A 38 10.73 -4.65 -16.73
CA PRO A 38 10.68 -3.37 -17.39
C PRO A 38 10.41 -2.25 -16.39
N ALA A 39 11.09 -1.12 -16.56
CA ALA A 39 10.82 0.10 -15.79
C ALA A 39 9.34 0.50 -15.95
N ASP A 40 8.77 1.11 -14.90
CA ASP A 40 7.39 1.61 -14.86
C ASP A 40 6.29 0.53 -15.03
N THR A 41 6.63 -0.75 -14.80
CA THR A 41 5.65 -1.84 -14.73
C THR A 41 5.52 -2.34 -13.31
N VAL A 42 4.29 -2.36 -12.78
CA VAL A 42 4.02 -2.92 -11.45
C VAL A 42 4.07 -4.44 -11.52
N ILE A 43 4.88 -5.07 -10.68
CA ILE A 43 4.90 -6.52 -10.54
C ILE A 43 4.02 -6.88 -9.35
N LEU A 44 2.85 -7.45 -9.64
CA LEU A 44 1.89 -7.87 -8.63
C LEU A 44 2.10 -9.34 -8.27
N HIS A 45 2.54 -9.57 -7.04
CA HIS A 45 2.64 -10.90 -6.47
C HIS A 45 1.35 -11.26 -5.73
N GLN A 46 0.67 -12.30 -6.23
CA GLN A 46 -0.60 -12.75 -5.65
C GLN A 46 -0.81 -14.27 -5.82
N PHE A 47 -1.86 -14.77 -5.17
CA PHE A 47 -2.21 -16.19 -5.22
C PHE A 47 -2.52 -16.66 -6.65
N PRO A 48 -2.29 -17.95 -6.96
CA PRO A 48 -2.70 -18.54 -8.24
C PRO A 48 -4.19 -18.38 -8.50
N ARG A 49 -4.54 -18.29 -9.79
CA ARG A 49 -5.93 -18.22 -10.24
C ARG A 49 -6.64 -19.54 -9.95
N GLY A 50 -7.85 -19.46 -9.41
CA GLY A 50 -8.71 -20.62 -9.23
C GLY A 50 -9.59 -20.86 -10.46
N PRO A 51 -10.30 -22.00 -10.55
CA PRO A 51 -11.18 -22.32 -11.68
C PRO A 51 -12.34 -21.35 -11.88
N ARG A 52 -12.80 -20.68 -10.80
CA ARG A 52 -13.97 -19.79 -10.80
C ARG A 52 -13.68 -18.37 -10.34
N ALA A 53 -12.49 -18.10 -9.82
CA ALA A 53 -12.13 -16.81 -9.23
C ALA A 53 -10.70 -16.41 -9.60
N PRO A 54 -10.42 -15.11 -9.84
CA PRO A 54 -9.08 -14.64 -10.19
C PRO A 54 -8.05 -14.85 -9.07
N SER A 55 -8.48 -14.83 -7.81
CA SER A 55 -7.63 -15.05 -6.64
C SER A 55 -8.48 -15.54 -5.47
N MET A 56 -7.86 -16.28 -4.54
CA MET A 56 -8.52 -16.75 -3.31
C MET A 56 -8.66 -15.67 -2.23
N SER A 57 -7.91 -14.57 -2.35
CA SER A 57 -7.91 -13.48 -1.37
C SER A 57 -8.61 -12.24 -1.93
N GLY A 58 -9.55 -11.69 -1.15
CA GLY A 58 -10.23 -10.43 -1.47
C GLY A 58 -9.28 -9.25 -1.64
N PHE A 59 -8.19 -9.20 -0.86
CA PHE A 59 -7.18 -8.14 -0.97
C PHE A 59 -6.41 -8.21 -2.30
N CYS A 60 -6.12 -9.42 -2.79
CA CYS A 60 -5.48 -9.61 -4.09
C CYS A 60 -6.42 -9.15 -5.22
N LEU A 61 -7.70 -9.53 -5.15
CA LEU A 61 -8.73 -9.09 -6.11
C LEU A 61 -8.89 -7.58 -6.13
N LYS A 62 -8.96 -6.95 -4.95
CA LYS A 62 -9.07 -5.50 -4.79
C LYS A 62 -7.92 -4.78 -5.51
N LEU A 63 -6.68 -5.20 -5.25
CA LEU A 63 -5.51 -4.56 -5.85
C LEU A 63 -5.44 -4.78 -7.37
N GLU A 64 -5.68 -6.00 -7.85
CA GLU A 64 -5.68 -6.25 -9.29
C GLU A 64 -6.78 -5.44 -10.00
N THR A 65 -7.95 -5.30 -9.37
CA THR A 65 -9.05 -4.49 -9.91
C THR A 65 -8.67 -3.01 -10.00
N PHE A 66 -8.04 -2.46 -8.95
CA PHE A 66 -7.55 -1.08 -8.97
C PHE A 66 -6.56 -0.83 -10.13
N LEU A 67 -5.59 -1.73 -10.32
CA LEU A 67 -4.61 -1.61 -11.42
C LEU A 67 -5.29 -1.61 -12.79
N ARG A 68 -6.29 -2.49 -12.98
CA ARG A 68 -7.09 -2.53 -14.22
C ARG A 68 -7.90 -1.26 -14.44
N MET A 69 -8.58 -0.76 -13.41
CA MET A 69 -9.42 0.44 -13.50
C MET A 69 -8.61 1.70 -13.79
N THR A 70 -7.37 1.76 -13.30
CA THR A 70 -6.47 2.91 -13.47
C THR A 70 -5.58 2.81 -14.72
N ASN A 71 -5.67 1.70 -15.47
CA ASN A 71 -4.79 1.40 -16.61
C ASN A 71 -3.28 1.46 -16.28
N ILE A 72 -2.91 1.21 -15.02
CA ILE A 72 -1.49 1.13 -14.63
C ILE A 72 -0.93 -0.18 -15.21
N PRO A 73 0.18 -0.14 -15.99
CA PRO A 73 0.80 -1.34 -16.53
C PRO A 73 1.26 -2.26 -15.41
N TYR A 74 0.82 -3.53 -15.45
CA TYR A 74 1.20 -4.50 -14.44
C TYR A 74 1.39 -5.90 -15.00
N LYS A 75 2.22 -6.71 -14.31
CA LYS A 75 2.40 -8.14 -14.55
C LYS A 75 2.05 -8.92 -13.29
N ASN A 76 1.39 -10.05 -13.47
CA ASN A 76 1.06 -10.96 -12.38
C ASN A 76 2.16 -12.01 -12.20
N GLU A 77 2.81 -12.01 -11.04
CA GLU A 77 3.60 -13.13 -10.55
C GLU A 77 2.73 -13.99 -9.63
N LEU A 78 2.27 -15.11 -10.16
CA LEU A 78 1.40 -16.03 -9.42
C LEU A 78 2.23 -16.99 -8.57
N GLY A 79 1.90 -17.11 -7.29
CA GLY A 79 2.55 -18.06 -6.41
C GLY A 79 2.14 -17.89 -4.95
N TYR A 80 2.81 -18.63 -4.08
CA TYR A 80 2.60 -18.59 -2.62
C TYR A 80 3.68 -17.78 -1.89
N LYS A 81 4.53 -17.05 -2.64
CA LYS A 81 5.54 -16.16 -2.05
C LYS A 81 4.85 -15.00 -1.34
N THR A 82 5.17 -14.83 -0.07
CA THR A 82 4.67 -13.73 0.75
C THR A 82 5.58 -12.52 0.65
N GLY A 83 4.98 -11.34 0.81
CA GLY A 83 5.66 -10.05 0.72
C GLY A 83 6.19 -9.56 2.06
N PRO A 84 6.46 -8.24 2.16
CA PRO A 84 6.70 -7.60 3.43
C PRO A 84 5.58 -7.94 4.44
N LYS A 85 5.96 -8.28 5.68
CA LYS A 85 5.05 -8.72 6.76
C LYS A 85 4.37 -10.08 6.54
N ASP A 86 4.91 -10.93 5.66
CA ASP A 86 4.40 -12.28 5.38
C ASP A 86 2.94 -12.30 4.88
N LYS A 87 2.55 -11.24 4.17
CA LYS A 87 1.20 -11.08 3.62
C LYS A 87 1.24 -10.99 2.09
N SER A 88 0.12 -11.38 1.48
CA SER A 88 -0.20 -11.16 0.07
C SER A 88 -1.52 -10.37 -0.02
N PRO A 89 -1.70 -9.47 -1.00
CA PRO A 89 -0.79 -9.18 -2.10
C PRO A 89 0.36 -8.25 -1.72
N TRP A 90 1.40 -8.25 -2.55
CA TRP A 90 2.50 -7.29 -2.50
C TRP A 90 2.99 -6.96 -3.91
N ILE A 91 3.69 -5.84 -4.06
CA ILE A 91 4.21 -5.38 -5.34
C ILE A 91 5.69 -5.10 -5.32
N GLU A 92 6.28 -5.13 -6.52
CA GLU A 92 7.55 -4.50 -6.85
C GLU A 92 7.29 -3.42 -7.90
N TYR A 93 7.80 -2.22 -7.66
CA TYR A 93 7.66 -1.10 -8.59
C TYR A 93 8.84 -0.13 -8.47
N ASN A 94 9.57 0.06 -9.58
CA ASN A 94 10.73 0.96 -9.65
C ASN A 94 11.72 0.78 -8.49
N GLY A 95 12.02 -0.48 -8.18
CA GLY A 95 12.94 -0.86 -7.11
C GLY A 95 12.35 -0.80 -5.70
N ALA A 96 11.11 -0.34 -5.50
CA ALA A 96 10.42 -0.36 -4.21
C ALA A 96 9.59 -1.64 -4.05
N THR A 97 9.59 -2.21 -2.84
CA THR A 97 8.73 -3.34 -2.48
C THR A 97 7.71 -2.88 -1.46
N MET A 98 6.44 -3.21 -1.67
CA MET A 98 5.37 -2.80 -0.77
C MET A 98 4.36 -3.92 -0.60
N GLY A 99 3.97 -4.18 0.64
CA GLY A 99 2.83 -5.03 0.98
C GLY A 99 1.64 -4.19 1.43
N ASP A 100 0.51 -4.85 1.67
CA ASP A 100 -0.80 -4.26 2.02
C ASP A 100 -1.52 -3.60 0.84
N SER A 101 -2.70 -4.12 0.51
CA SER A 101 -3.43 -3.67 -0.69
C SER A 101 -3.79 -2.18 -0.66
N GLN A 102 -4.07 -1.60 0.52
CA GLN A 102 -4.42 -0.19 0.61
C GLN A 102 -3.20 0.72 0.51
N MET A 103 -2.13 0.38 1.25
CA MET A 103 -0.89 1.17 1.20
C MET A 103 -0.32 1.19 -0.24
N ILE A 104 -0.41 0.07 -0.94
CA ILE A 104 0.00 -0.04 -2.35
C ILE A 104 -0.84 0.88 -3.24
N MET A 105 -2.16 0.86 -3.09
CA MET A 105 -3.05 1.72 -3.88
C MET A 105 -2.77 3.21 -3.65
N GLU A 106 -2.58 3.63 -2.41
CA GLU A 106 -2.24 5.02 -2.06
C GLU A 106 -0.90 5.43 -2.71
N TYR A 107 0.12 4.57 -2.59
CA TYR A 107 1.43 4.80 -3.19
C TYR A 107 1.37 4.93 -4.72
N LEU A 108 0.67 4.03 -5.40
CA LEU A 108 0.53 4.07 -6.84
C LEU A 108 -0.34 5.24 -7.32
N SER A 109 -1.36 5.62 -6.54
CA SER A 109 -2.19 6.80 -6.83
C SER A 109 -1.34 8.07 -6.86
N GLU A 110 -0.44 8.22 -5.88
CA GLU A 110 0.50 9.34 -5.82
C GLU A 110 1.53 9.30 -6.96
N LYS A 111 2.16 8.13 -7.20
CA LYS A 111 3.23 7.99 -8.21
C LYS A 111 2.75 8.08 -9.64
N CYS A 112 1.60 7.50 -9.95
CA CYS A 112 1.01 7.48 -11.28
C CYS A 112 0.02 8.64 -11.51
N GLN A 113 -0.18 9.50 -10.49
CA GLN A 113 -1.10 10.63 -10.53
C GLN A 113 -2.54 10.23 -10.92
N VAL A 114 -3.01 9.12 -10.38
CA VAL A 114 -4.38 8.60 -10.59
C VAL A 114 -5.23 8.82 -9.36
N ASP A 115 -6.46 9.29 -9.55
CA ASP A 115 -7.45 9.46 -8.48
C ASP A 115 -8.82 8.97 -8.97
N LEU A 116 -9.21 7.78 -8.53
CA LEU A 116 -10.52 7.18 -8.85
C LEU A 116 -11.67 7.94 -8.17
N ASP A 117 -11.41 8.57 -7.04
CA ASP A 117 -12.41 9.21 -6.18
C ASP A 117 -12.54 10.71 -6.47
N LYS A 118 -11.90 11.22 -7.53
CA LYS A 118 -11.90 12.65 -7.89
C LYS A 118 -13.31 13.23 -8.05
N HIS A 119 -14.26 12.42 -8.48
CA HIS A 119 -15.66 12.79 -8.71
C HIS A 119 -16.53 12.75 -7.45
N LEU A 120 -16.00 12.25 -6.32
CA LEU A 120 -16.72 12.10 -5.06
C LEU A 120 -16.57 13.35 -4.18
N SER A 121 -17.64 13.69 -3.46
CA SER A 121 -17.60 14.69 -2.38
C SER A 121 -16.81 14.19 -1.18
N ASP A 122 -16.36 15.11 -0.33
CA ASP A 122 -15.63 14.76 0.91
C ASP A 122 -16.43 13.85 1.83
N HIS A 123 -17.76 14.05 1.89
CA HIS A 123 -18.65 13.17 2.65
C HIS A 123 -18.68 11.74 2.09
N GLN A 124 -18.74 11.59 0.75
CA GLN A 124 -18.70 10.27 0.11
C GLN A 124 -17.35 9.58 0.30
N LYS A 125 -16.24 10.32 0.23
CA LYS A 125 -14.89 9.80 0.52
C LYS A 125 -14.78 9.31 1.97
N ALA A 126 -15.30 10.09 2.93
CA ALA A 126 -15.31 9.72 4.34
C ALA A 126 -16.15 8.44 4.57
N LEU A 127 -17.34 8.36 3.98
CA LEU A 127 -18.19 7.17 4.06
C LEU A 127 -17.54 5.94 3.44
N GLY A 128 -16.96 6.08 2.24
CA GLY A 128 -16.24 5.00 1.56
C GLY A 128 -15.06 4.49 2.39
N ARG A 129 -14.30 5.39 3.02
CA ARG A 129 -13.24 5.02 3.97
C ARG A 129 -13.78 4.25 5.16
N ALA A 130 -14.89 4.69 5.77
CA ALA A 130 -15.49 4.02 6.92
C ALA A 130 -15.95 2.59 6.57
N ILE A 131 -16.67 2.42 5.45
CA ILE A 131 -17.13 1.11 4.97
C ILE A 131 -15.94 0.18 4.72
N ARG A 132 -14.89 0.70 4.06
CA ARG A 132 -13.68 -0.06 3.78
C ARG A 132 -12.99 -0.54 5.05
N VAL A 133 -12.75 0.35 6.02
CA VAL A 133 -12.09 -0.02 7.29
C VAL A 133 -12.91 -1.07 8.05
N LEU A 134 -14.24 -0.92 8.08
CA LEU A 134 -15.11 -1.93 8.69
C LEU A 134 -14.97 -3.28 8.00
N ALA A 135 -15.00 -3.32 6.66
CA ALA A 135 -14.90 -4.56 5.90
C ALA A 135 -13.51 -5.20 6.01
N GLU A 136 -12.45 -4.41 6.00
CA GLU A 136 -11.07 -4.91 5.95
C GLU A 136 -10.51 -5.28 7.33
N ASP A 137 -10.84 -4.50 8.37
CA ASP A 137 -10.25 -4.69 9.70
C ASP A 137 -11.19 -5.41 10.69
N HIS A 138 -12.52 -5.40 10.46
CA HIS A 138 -13.49 -5.91 11.43
C HIS A 138 -14.34 -7.08 10.92
N MET A 139 -14.31 -7.41 9.63
CA MET A 139 -15.04 -8.54 9.04
C MET A 139 -14.13 -9.68 8.54
N TYR A 140 -12.81 -9.51 8.61
CA TYR A 140 -11.82 -10.48 8.16
C TYR A 140 -10.91 -10.91 9.32
#